data_AF-A0AAW9EFE8-F1
#
_entry.id   AF-A0AAW9EFE8-F1
#
_cell.length_a   1.000
_cell.length_b   1.000
_cell.length_c   1.000
_cell.angle_alpha   90.00
_cell.angle_beta   90.00
_cell.angle_gamma   90.00
#
_symmetry.space_group_name_H-M   'P 1'
#
loop_
_entity.id
_entity.type
_entity.pdbx_description
1 polymer ?
#
loop_
_entity_poly.entity_id
_entity_poly.type
_entity_poly.pdbx_seq_one_letter_code
_entity_poly.pdbx_strand_id
1 'polypeptide(L)' 'VLVPIIFVLCSVGAYSGNHSIIDVFVMMGAGLLAYIMIKLDFSMSPVVIGIILGPMAESNLRRALMMSQGDLSILYTR' A
#
# COMPACT_ATOMS: atom_id res chain seq x y z
N VAL A 1 20.28 18.45 -2.68
CA VAL A 1 20.92 17.77 -3.85
C VAL A 1 20.69 16.25 -3.89
N LEU A 2 20.52 15.54 -2.76
CA LEU A 2 20.25 14.08 -2.78
C LEU A 2 18.89 13.70 -3.41
N VAL A 3 17.85 14.48 -3.12
CA VAL A 3 16.46 14.18 -3.53
C VAL A 3 16.27 13.87 -5.02
N PRO A 4 16.75 14.69 -5.98
CA PRO A 4 16.60 14.39 -7.41
C PRO A 4 17.34 13.12 -7.84
N ILE A 5 18.50 12.82 -7.22
CA ILE A 5 19.28 11.61 -7.52
C ILE A 5 18.52 10.37 -7.05
N ILE A 6 17.98 10.40 -5.82
CA ILE A 6 17.15 9.31 -5.28
C ILE A 6 15.92 9.10 -6.16
N PHE A 7 15.27 10.18 -6.60
CA PHE A 7 14.06 10.10 -7.39
C PHE A 7 14.29 9.43 -8.76
N VAL A 8 15.39 9.77 -9.43
CA VAL A 8 15.80 9.11 -10.69
C VAL A 8 16.13 7.64 -10.44
N LEU A 9 16.89 7.32 -9.39
CA LEU A 9 17.21 5.94 -9.02
C LEU A 9 15.96 5.09 -8.73
N CYS A 10 14.99 5.62 -7.98
CA CYS A 10 13.74 4.92 -7.69
C CYS A 10 12.88 4.74 -8.94
N SER A 11 12.86 5.73 -9.85
CA SER A 11 12.12 5.63 -11.11
C SER A 11 12.71 4.54 -12.03
N VAL A 12 14.04 4.47 -12.14
CA VAL A 12 14.73 3.42 -12.88
C VAL A 12 14.54 2.06 -12.22
N GLY A 13 14.59 1.98 -10.88
CA GLY A 13 14.33 0.76 -10.13
C GLY A 13 12.91 0.22 -10.34
N ALA A 14 11.90 1.09 -10.29
CA ALA A 14 10.51 0.73 -10.56
C ALA A 14 10.30 0.24 -12.00
N TYR A 15 10.96 0.88 -12.97
CA TYR A 15 10.89 0.47 -14.37
C TYR A 15 11.62 -0.87 -14.65
N SER A 16 12.70 -1.17 -13.93
CA SER A 16 13.54 -2.34 -14.18
C SER A 16 12.84 -3.68 -13.92
N GLY A 17 11.80 -3.73 -13.09
CA GLY A 17 11.13 -4.99 -12.74
C GLY A 17 10.32 -5.57 -13.90
N ASN A 18 9.49 -4.74 -14.54
CA ASN A 18 8.51 -5.20 -15.53
C ASN A 18 8.63 -4.49 -16.89
N HIS A 19 9.62 -3.58 -17.05
CA HIS A 19 9.77 -2.69 -18.21
C HIS A 19 8.49 -1.90 -18.57
N SER A 20 7.57 -1.77 -17.61
CA SER A 20 6.28 -1.12 -17.82
C SER A 20 6.28 0.28 -17.22
N ILE A 21 5.78 1.23 -18.01
CA ILE A 21 5.55 2.61 -17.58
C ILE A 21 4.50 2.68 -16.46
N ILE A 22 3.63 1.67 -16.36
CA ILE A 22 2.59 1.61 -15.33
C ILE A 22 3.23 1.52 -13.93
N ASP A 23 4.32 0.76 -13.76
CA ASP A 23 5.01 0.64 -12.48
C ASP A 23 5.60 1.98 -12.00
N VAL A 24 6.05 2.82 -12.94
CA VAL A 24 6.53 4.18 -12.66
C VAL A 24 5.38 5.08 -12.20
N PHE A 25 4.21 4.97 -12.83
CA PHE A 25 3.00 5.69 -12.39
C PHE A 25 2.55 5.26 -10.99
N VAL A 26 2.59 3.96 -10.69
CA VAL A 26 2.25 3.42 -9.37
C VAL A 26 3.24 3.89 -8.31
N MET A 27 4.55 3.85 -8.61
CA MET A 27 5.60 4.40 -7.74
C MET A 27 5.35 5.89 -7.44
N MET A 28 5.03 6.68 -8.47
CA MET A 28 4.78 8.11 -8.34
C MET A 28 3.51 8.38 -7.51
N GLY A 29 2.46 7.60 -7.72
CA GLY A 29 1.22 7.65 -6.91
C GLY A 29 1.47 7.28 -5.45
N ALA A 30 2.17 6.17 -5.18
CA ALA A 30 2.50 5.73 -3.83
C ALA A 30 3.43 6.73 -3.11
N GLY A 31 4.40 7.31 -3.82
CA GLY A 31 5.28 8.35 -3.29
C GLY A 31 4.54 9.63 -2.92
N LEU A 32 3.57 10.04 -3.74
CA LEU A 32 2.70 11.18 -3.42
C LEU A 32 1.82 10.89 -2.20
N LEU A 33 1.27 9.67 -2.12
CA LEU A 33 0.44 9.23 -0.99
C LEU A 33 1.25 9.19 0.31
N ALA A 34 2.49 8.69 0.27
CA ALA A 34 3.42 8.73 1.39
C ALA A 34 3.76 10.17 1.80
N TYR A 35 3.96 11.09 0.85
CA TYR A 35 4.18 12.50 1.15
C TYR A 35 2.97 13.13 1.87
N ILE A 36 1.75 12.81 1.44
CA ILE A 36 0.53 13.27 2.10
C ILE A 36 0.45 12.72 3.53
N MET A 37 0.75 11.43 3.75
CA MET A 37 0.76 10.82 5.08
C MET A 37 1.78 11.49 6.01
N ILE A 38 2.98 11.80 5.51
CA ILE A 38 4.00 12.54 6.28
C ILE A 38 3.50 13.96 6.60
N LYS A 39 2.83 14.63 5.65
CA LYS A 39 2.28 15.98 5.85
C LYS A 39 1.09 16.02 6.82
N LEU A 40 0.40 14.90 7.00
CA LEU A 40 -0.68 14.73 7.98
C LEU A 40 -0.15 14.38 9.39
N ASP A 41 1.16 14.49 9.63
CA ASP A 41 1.81 14.16 10.91
C ASP A 41 1.51 12.73 11.39
N PHE A 42 1.30 11.79 10.44
CA PHE A 42 1.23 10.38 10.81
C PHE A 42 2.58 9.97 11.38
N SER A 43 2.57 9.67 12.67
CA SER A 43 3.69 9.04 13.35
C SER A 43 4.12 7.77 12.60
N MET A 44 5.42 7.46 12.59
CA MET A 44 5.93 6.21 12.00
C MET A 44 5.23 4.97 12.59
N SER A 45 4.74 5.05 13.83
CA SER A 45 4.07 3.97 14.55
C SER A 45 2.80 3.43 13.84
N PRO A 46 1.76 4.23 13.53
CA PRO A 46 0.56 3.76 12.82
C PRO A 46 0.86 3.24 11.41
N VAL A 47 1.87 3.76 10.70
CA VAL A 47 2.27 3.23 9.38
C VAL A 47 2.79 1.80 9.50
N VAL A 48 3.66 1.55 10.47
CA VAL A 48 4.20 0.20 10.74
C VAL A 48 3.09 -0.75 11.19
N ILE A 49 2.21 -0.31 12.10
CA ILE A 49 1.05 -1.10 12.54
C ILE A 49 0.14 -1.45 11.37
N GLY A 50 -0.14 -0.49 10.47
CA GLY A 50 -0.94 -0.73 9.27
C GLY A 50 -0.33 -1.76 8.32
N ILE A 51 1.00 -1.73 8.14
CA ILE A 51 1.73 -2.72 7.32
C ILE A 51 1.66 -4.11 7.94
N ILE A 52 1.78 -4.23 9.28
CA ILE A 52 1.73 -5.51 9.99
C ILE A 52 0.29 -6.06 10.03
N LEU A 53 -0.69 -5.19 10.29
CA LEU A 53 -2.10 -5.57 10.38
C LEU A 53 -2.73 -5.83 9.01
N GLY A 54 -2.21 -5.26 7.93
CA GLY A 54 -2.68 -5.48 6.56
C GLY A 54 -2.89 -6.97 6.21
N PRO A 55 -1.85 -7.83 6.26
CA PRO A 55 -2.00 -9.25 5.95
C PRO A 55 -2.89 -10.00 6.96
N MET A 56 -2.92 -9.56 8.22
CA MET A 56 -3.84 -10.11 9.20
C MET A 56 -5.30 -9.75 8.87
N ALA A 57 -5.57 -8.51 8.48
CA ALA A 57 -6.89 -8.07 8.05
C ALA A 57 -7.34 -8.80 6.79
N GLU A 58 -6.46 -8.94 5.79
CA GLU A 58 -6.75 -9.67 4.57
C GLU A 58 -7.02 -11.16 4.83
N SER A 59 -6.20 -11.80 5.66
CA SER A 59 -6.41 -13.22 6.00
C SER A 59 -7.69 -13.44 6.81
N ASN A 60 -8.04 -12.54 7.73
CA ASN A 60 -9.30 -12.61 8.47
C ASN A 60 -10.51 -12.29 7.58
N LEU A 61 -10.41 -11.30 6.69
CA LEU A 61 -11.44 -10.99 5.70
C LEU A 61 -11.67 -12.18 4.77
N ARG A 62 -10.59 -12.78 4.25
CA ARG A 62 -10.65 -13.96 3.39
C ARG A 62 -11.25 -15.15 4.13
N ARG A 63 -10.86 -15.39 5.39
CA ARG A 63 -11.44 -16.45 6.24
C ARG A 63 -12.93 -16.22 6.47
N ALA A 64 -13.34 -14.99 6.80
CA ALA A 64 -14.75 -14.63 6.98
C ALA A 64 -15.55 -14.87 5.68
N LEU A 65 -15.04 -14.44 4.53
CA LEU A 65 -15.68 -14.66 3.23
C LEU A 65 -15.74 -16.15 2.84
N MET A 66 -14.69 -16.93 3.10
CA MET A 66 -14.71 -18.38 2.88
C MET A 66 -15.73 -19.07 3.79
N MET A 67 -15.85 -18.64 5.06
CA MET A 67 -16.81 -19.19 6.01
C MET A 67 -18.26 -18.80 5.68
N SER A 68 -18.46 -17.62 5.07
CA SER A 68 -19.76 -17.14 4.59
C SER A 68 -20.09 -17.51 3.15
N GLN A 69 -19.34 -18.42 2.51
CA GLN A 69 -19.56 -18.82 1.10
C GLN A 69 -19.59 -17.64 0.10
N GLY A 70 -18.88 -16.55 0.38
CA GLY A 70 -18.81 -15.36 -0.48
C GLY A 70 -19.90 -14.31 -0.23
N ASP A 71 -20.80 -14.52 0.72
CA ASP A 71 -21.80 -13.53 1.09
C ASP A 71 -21.15 -12.38 1.87
N LEU A 72 -21.19 -11.15 1.34
CA LEU A 72 -20.65 -9.95 2.01
C LEU A 72 -21.52 -9.48 3.20
N SER A 73 -22.68 -10.10 3.37
CA SER A 73 -23.69 -9.76 4.39
C SER A 73 -23.21 -10.03 5.83
N ILE A 74 -22.26 -10.95 6.04
CA ILE A 74 -21.60 -11.20 7.34
C ILE A 74 -20.75 -10.03 7.89
N LEU A 75 -20.27 -9.12 7.04
CA LEU A 75 -19.51 -7.95 7.52
C LEU A 75 -20.43 -6.85 8.08
N TYR A 76 -21.73 -6.94 7.79
CA TYR A 76 -22.74 -5.97 8.20
C TYR A 76 -23.76 -6.56 9.19
N THR A 77 -23.95 -7.88 9.20
CA THR A 77 -24.76 -8.55 10.21
C THR A 77 -24.00 -8.55 11.53
N ARG A 78 -24.71 -8.12 12.58
CA ARG A 78 -24.23 -7.86 13.94
C ARG A 78 -23.39 -8.99 14.55
#